data_AF-A0A1C6MQM3-F1
#
_entry.id   AF-A0A1C6MQM3-F1
#
_cell.length_a   1.000
_cell.length_b   1.000
_cell.length_c   1.000
_cell.angle_alpha   90.00
_cell.angle_beta   90.00
_cell.angle_gamma   90.00
#
_symmetry.space_group_name_H-M   'P 1'
#
loop_
_entity.id
_entity.type
_entity.pdbx_description
1 polymer ?
#
loop_
_entity_poly.entity_id
_entity_poly.type
_entity_poly.pdbx_seq_one_letter_code
_entity_poly.pdbx_strand_id
1 'polypeptide(L)'
;MTSPNLAGDTGPEECSADSGSHTFQYRGWRVTIELEPSNADGIVSGHADLHDRSAFRCRLMLSGRHDDGVSAIRALAAKARTLIDERHEDA
;
A
#
# COMPACT_ATOMS: atom_id res chain seq x y z
N MET A 1 -15.75 -5.27 -51.51
CA MET A 1 -14.77 -4.17 -51.45
C MET A 1 -14.57 -3.83 -49.98
N THR A 2 -13.32 -3.99 -49.55
CA THR A 2 -12.80 -3.86 -48.19
C THR A 2 -12.86 -2.43 -47.68
N SER A 3 -13.21 -2.25 -46.40
CA SER A 3 -12.81 -1.14 -45.52
C SER A 3 -13.19 -1.49 -44.07
N PRO A 4 -12.40 -1.04 -43.07
CA PRO A 4 -11.58 -1.96 -42.29
C PRO A 4 -12.04 -2.16 -40.85
N ASN A 5 -11.58 -3.29 -40.28
CA ASN A 5 -11.59 -3.53 -38.84
C ASN A 5 -10.85 -2.40 -38.11
N LEU A 6 -11.53 -1.77 -37.16
CA LEU A 6 -10.95 -0.86 -36.20
C LEU A 6 -10.10 -1.69 -35.22
N ALA A 7 -8.81 -1.79 -35.51
CA ALA A 7 -7.82 -2.19 -34.53
C ALA A 7 -7.57 -1.01 -33.59
N GLY A 8 -7.59 -1.29 -32.28
CA GLY A 8 -7.09 -0.38 -31.27
C GLY A 8 -8.14 -0.07 -30.21
N ASP A 9 -8.21 -0.93 -29.19
CA ASP A 9 -8.26 -0.37 -27.84
C ASP A 9 -7.28 -1.15 -26.97
N THR A 10 -6.32 -0.40 -26.48
CA THR A 10 -5.09 -0.83 -25.85
C THR A 10 -5.32 -0.87 -24.35
N GLY A 11 -5.03 -2.02 -23.74
CA GLY A 11 -4.65 -2.11 -22.32
C GLY A 11 -5.74 -2.63 -21.38
N PRO A 12 -5.51 -3.75 -20.66
CA PRO A 12 -6.25 -4.02 -19.45
C PRO A 12 -5.74 -3.09 -18.33
N GLU A 13 -6.70 -2.58 -17.56
CA GLU A 13 -6.51 -1.96 -16.25
C GLU A 13 -5.63 -0.71 -16.23
N GLU A 14 -6.29 0.42 -16.43
CA GLU A 14 -6.03 1.59 -15.61
C GLU A 14 -6.03 1.12 -14.14
N CYS A 15 -4.86 0.81 -13.59
CA CYS A 15 -4.66 0.83 -12.15
C CYS A 15 -4.95 2.26 -11.72
N SER A 16 -6.23 2.56 -11.44
CA SER A 16 -6.68 3.81 -10.88
C SER A 16 -5.95 4.03 -9.56
N ALA A 17 -4.78 4.67 -9.65
CA ALA A 17 -3.92 5.01 -8.54
C ALA A 17 -4.41 6.30 -7.85
N ASP A 18 -5.72 6.41 -7.64
CA ASP A 18 -6.37 7.55 -6.96
C ASP A 18 -6.95 7.15 -5.60
N SER A 19 -6.40 6.08 -5.02
CA SER A 19 -6.66 5.68 -3.64
C SER A 19 -5.29 5.43 -3.03
N GLY A 20 -4.89 6.25 -2.05
CA GLY A 20 -3.56 6.34 -1.45
C GLY A 20 -3.07 5.05 -0.79
N SER A 21 -2.92 3.99 -1.59
CA SER A 21 -2.58 2.65 -1.19
C SER A 21 -1.24 2.27 -1.81
N HIS A 22 -0.35 1.72 -0.99
CA HIS A 22 1.01 1.35 -1.37
C HIS A 22 1.29 -0.07 -0.92
N THR A 23 1.46 -0.99 -1.88
CA THR A 23 1.76 -2.40 -1.57
C THR A 23 3.20 -2.74 -1.93
N PHE A 24 3.90 -3.41 -1.03
CA PHE A 24 5.25 -3.93 -1.28
C PHE A 24 5.46 -5.31 -0.66
N GLN A 25 6.48 -6.03 -1.14
CA GLN A 25 6.90 -7.31 -0.59
C GLN A 25 8.23 -7.17 0.15
N TYR A 26 8.37 -7.79 1.31
CA TYR A 26 9.59 -7.77 2.12
C TYR A 26 9.79 -9.09 2.86
N ARG A 27 10.93 -9.77 2.65
CA ARG A 27 11.26 -11.08 3.24
C ARG A 27 10.15 -12.15 3.10
N GLY A 28 9.43 -12.15 1.98
CA GLY A 28 8.33 -13.09 1.73
C GLY A 28 6.98 -12.67 2.36
N TRP A 29 6.95 -11.54 3.07
CA TRP A 29 5.73 -10.91 3.55
C TRP A 29 5.20 -9.92 2.52
N ARG A 30 3.88 -9.85 2.39
CA ARG A 30 3.18 -8.81 1.63
C ARG A 30 2.70 -7.75 2.62
N VAL A 31 3.05 -6.50 2.35
CA VAL A 31 2.64 -5.34 3.14
C VAL A 31 1.79 -4.45 2.27
N THR A 32 0.54 -4.24 2.68
CA THR A 32 -0.42 -3.35 2.01
C THR A 32 -0.65 -2.15 2.89
N ILE A 33 -0.20 -0.97 2.47
CA ILE A 33 -0.45 0.29 3.16
C ILE A 33 -1.66 0.93 2.52
N GLU A 34 -2.60 1.41 3.32
CA GLU A 34 -3.73 2.22 2.88
C GLU A 34 -3.77 3.48 3.73
N LEU A 35 -3.83 4.62 3.06
CA LEU A 35 -4.06 5.90 3.70
C LEU A 35 -5.53 6.31 3.53
N GLU A 36 -6.10 6.83 4.60
CA GLU A 36 -7.37 7.53 4.53
C GLU A 36 -7.16 8.95 4.00
N PRO A 37 -8.12 9.48 3.21
CA PRO A 37 -8.01 10.83 2.68
C PRO A 37 -7.88 11.84 3.83
N SER A 38 -6.86 12.68 3.73
CA SER A 38 -6.62 13.75 4.70
C SER A 38 -7.86 14.61 4.87
N ASN A 39 -8.29 14.81 6.10
CA ASN A 39 -9.35 15.78 6.40
C ASN A 39 -8.82 17.20 6.12
N ALA A 40 -9.71 18.20 6.04
CA ALA A 40 -9.37 19.59 5.74
C ALA A 40 -8.30 20.23 6.67
N ASP A 41 -7.96 19.56 7.77
CA ASP A 41 -6.91 19.93 8.72
C ASP A 41 -5.52 19.36 8.34
N GLY A 42 -5.40 18.63 7.23
CA GLY A 42 -4.14 18.03 6.77
C GLY A 42 -3.67 16.83 7.60
N ILE A 43 -4.57 16.17 8.32
CA ILE A 43 -4.24 14.96 9.10
C ILE A 43 -4.46 13.74 8.22
N VAL A 44 -3.38 13.04 7.87
CA VAL A 44 -3.44 11.76 7.18
C VAL A 44 -3.44 10.62 8.22
N SER A 45 -4.53 9.87 8.26
CA SER A 45 -4.62 8.58 8.96
C SER A 45 -4.35 7.46 7.98
N GLY A 46 -3.91 6.29 8.46
CA GLY A 46 -3.72 5.13 7.60
C GLY A 46 -3.36 3.87 8.37
N HIS A 47 -3.33 2.76 7.66
CA HIS A 47 -2.94 1.47 8.21
C HIS A 47 -2.05 0.69 7.25
N ALA A 48 -1.29 -0.26 7.78
CA ALA A 48 -0.53 -1.22 7.01
C ALA A 48 -0.92 -2.64 7.43
N ASP A 49 -1.47 -3.40 6.49
CA ASP A 49 -1.80 -4.81 6.68
C ASP A 49 -0.61 -5.68 6.26
N LEU A 50 -0.15 -6.52 7.18
CA LEU A 50 0.97 -7.43 6.97
C LEU A 50 0.46 -8.86 6.81
N HIS A 51 0.85 -9.48 5.70
CA HIS A 51 0.53 -10.87 5.37
C HIS A 51 1.80 -11.69 5.21
N ASP A 52 1.92 -12.78 5.96
CA ASP A 52 3.01 -13.76 5.84
C ASP A 52 2.54 -14.96 5.03
N ARG A 53 3.18 -15.27 3.90
CA ARG A 53 2.76 -16.36 3.00
C ARG A 53 1.24 -16.39 2.73
N SER A 54 0.64 -15.22 2.50
CA SER A 54 -0.80 -15.02 2.29
C SER A 54 -1.71 -15.15 3.52
N ALA A 55 -1.17 -15.43 4.72
CA ALA A 55 -1.90 -15.37 5.97
C ALA A 55 -1.84 -13.96 6.56
N PHE A 56 -3.00 -13.36 6.85
CA PHE A 56 -3.05 -12.09 7.58
C PHE A 56 -2.43 -12.29 8.98
N ARG A 57 -1.40 -11.49 9.28
CA ARG A 57 -0.72 -11.56 10.57
C ARG A 57 -1.19 -10.46 11.49
N CYS A 58 -1.02 -9.21 11.07
CA CYS A 58 -1.31 -8.04 11.89
C CYS A 58 -1.62 -6.83 11.01
N ARG A 59 -2.34 -5.87 11.60
CA ARG A 59 -2.52 -4.50 11.08
C ARG A 59 -1.74 -3.52 11.94
N LEU A 60 -0.93 -2.68 11.31
CA LEU A 60 -0.28 -1.53 11.93
C LEU A 60 -1.12 -0.29 11.67
N MET A 61 -1.57 0.38 12.73
CA MET A 61 -2.24 1.67 12.62
C MET A 61 -1.21 2.80 12.68
N LEU A 62 -1.40 3.82 11.85
CA LEU A 62 -0.62 5.03 11.93
C LEU A 62 -1.19 5.95 13.01
N SER A 63 -0.65 5.85 14.22
CA SER A 63 -0.99 6.77 15.31
C SER A 63 -0.09 8.00 15.20
N GLY A 64 -0.54 9.05 14.52
CA GLY A 64 0.21 10.30 14.41
C GLY A 64 -0.43 11.31 13.47
N ARG A 65 -0.15 12.60 13.68
CA ARG A 65 -0.43 13.64 12.69
C ARG A 65 0.69 13.58 11.65
N HIS A 66 0.32 13.29 10.42
CA HIS A 66 1.22 13.35 9.28
C HIS A 66 0.73 14.42 8.32
N ASP A 67 1.56 15.44 8.08
CA ASP A 67 1.28 16.56 7.18
C ASP A 67 1.17 16.14 5.71
N ASP A 68 1.67 14.96 5.36
CA ASP A 68 1.66 14.46 3.98
C ASP A 68 1.61 12.92 3.91
N GLY A 69 0.89 12.41 2.92
CA GLY A 69 0.68 10.98 2.70
C GLY A 69 1.98 10.20 2.42
N VAL A 70 2.95 10.81 1.74
CA VAL A 70 4.26 10.16 1.49
C VAL A 70 4.99 9.92 2.81
N SER A 71 4.93 10.87 3.74
CA SER A 71 5.52 10.71 5.08
C SER A 71 4.82 9.62 5.89
N ALA A 72 3.48 9.56 5.81
CA ALA A 72 2.66 8.51 6.42
C ALA A 72 3.03 7.11 5.89
N ILE A 73 3.13 6.94 4.56
CA ILE A 73 3.54 5.69 3.92
C ILE A 73 4.95 5.30 4.33
N ARG A 74 5.90 6.23 4.33
CA ARG A 74 7.29 5.94 4.74
C ARG A 74 7.37 5.48 6.18
N ALA A 75 6.61 6.11 7.08
CA ALA A 75 6.55 5.72 8.49
C ALA A 75 5.95 4.31 8.66
N LEU A 76 4.83 4.01 7.99
CA LEU A 76 4.22 2.68 8.01
C LEU A 76 5.13 1.61 7.40
N ALA A 77 5.78 1.90 6.27
CA ALA A 77 6.70 0.97 5.62
C ALA A 77 7.93 0.67 6.50
N ALA A 78 8.49 1.68 7.16
CA ALA A 78 9.60 1.50 8.09
C ALA A 78 9.19 0.63 9.28
N LYS A 79 8.05 0.94 9.92
CA LYS A 79 7.51 0.14 11.04
C LYS A 79 7.23 -1.31 10.64
N ALA A 80 6.63 -1.51 9.47
CA ALA A 80 6.35 -2.85 8.96
C ALA A 80 7.63 -3.67 8.76
N ARG A 81 8.68 -3.06 8.19
CA ARG A 81 9.98 -3.72 8.02
C ARG A 81 10.61 -4.09 9.34
N THR A 82 10.63 -3.18 10.32
CA THR A 82 11.15 -3.47 11.67
C THR A 82 10.41 -4.65 12.30
N LEU A 83 9.08 -4.66 12.26
CA LEU A 83 8.29 -5.74 12.86
C LEU A 83 8.49 -7.09 12.16
N ILE A 84 8.68 -7.08 10.84
CA ILE A 84 9.02 -8.30 10.09
C ILE A 84 10.43 -8.78 10.45
N ASP A 85 11.37 -7.86 10.64
CA ASP A 85 12.76 -8.17 11.02
C ASP A 85 12.83 -8.78 12.42
N GLU A 86 12.17 -8.17 13.42
CA GLU A 86 12.05 -8.72 14.77
C GLU A 86 11.46 -10.14 14.74
N ARG A 87 10.34 -10.33 14.04
CA ARG A 87 9.73 -11.67 13.90
C ARG A 87 10.59 -12.70 13.18
N HIS A 88 11.54 -12.27 12.36
CA HIS A 88 12.43 -13.17 11.66
C HIS A 88 13.64 -13.55 12.52
N GLU A 89 14.05 -12.71 13.47
CA GLU A 89 15.10 -13.02 14.45
C GLU A 89 14.57 -14.00 15.53
N ASP A 90 13.27 -13.96 15.83
CA ASP A 90 12.59 -14.85 16.77
C ASP A 90 12.16 -16.24 16.19
N ALA A 91 12.46 -16.53 14.91
CA ALA A 91 11.94 -17.70 14.17
C ALA A 91 12.98 -18.79 13.87
#